data_AF-A0A1V5NY49-F1
#
_entry.id   AF-A0A1V5NY49-F1
#
_cell.length_a   1.000
_cell.length_b   1.000
_cell.length_c   1.000
_cell.angle_alpha   90.00
_cell.angle_beta   90.00
_cell.angle_gamma   90.00
#
_symmetry.space_group_name_H-M   'P 1'
#
loop_
_entity.id
_entity.type
_entity.pdbx_description
1 polymer ?
#
loop_
_entity_poly.entity_id
_entity_poly.type
_entity_poly.pdbx_seq_one_letter_code
_entity_poly.pdbx_strand_id
1 'polypeptide(L)'
;MRKRDLTHFGIKWNPFSPDVPPEALMKTSRSEHFCWRVEQQVQEGGFILVIGDPGTGKSILLRQLAHYLGDLPDVVVGVLSRPQSAVGDFYRELGQLFGVPLSPANRYGGFKAYREHHVSPRTAV
;
A
#
# COMPACT_ATOMS: atom_id res chain seq x y z
N MET A 1 -3.64 -19.55 16.98
CA MET A 1 -2.81 -19.75 18.20
C MET A 1 -3.48 -19.04 19.37
N ARG A 2 -3.62 -19.67 20.54
CA ARG A 2 -4.32 -19.07 21.70
C ARG A 2 -3.37 -18.19 22.50
N LYS A 3 -3.89 -17.22 23.27
CA LYS A 3 -3.08 -16.31 24.11
C LYS A 3 -2.14 -17.03 25.09
N ARG A 4 -2.57 -18.17 25.62
CA ARG A 4 -1.75 -19.02 26.52
C ARG A 4 -0.51 -19.56 25.80
N ASP A 5 -0.66 -19.96 24.54
CA ASP A 5 0.44 -20.46 23.72
C ASP A 5 1.45 -19.32 23.45
N LEU A 6 0.97 -18.11 23.13
CA LEU A 6 1.84 -16.94 22.89
C LEU A 6 2.75 -16.65 24.10
N THR A 7 2.17 -16.73 25.29
CA THR A 7 2.90 -16.51 26.55
C THR A 7 3.94 -17.59 26.79
N HIS A 8 3.62 -18.85 26.51
CA HIS A 8 4.56 -19.98 26.66
C HIS A 8 5.78 -19.84 25.74
N PHE A 9 5.59 -19.36 24.52
CA PHE A 9 6.67 -19.14 23.56
C PHE A 9 7.32 -17.74 23.65
N GLY A 10 6.89 -16.89 24.60
CA GLY A 10 7.45 -15.55 24.78
C GLY A 10 7.21 -14.59 23.59
N ILE A 11 6.23 -14.86 22.75
CA ILE A 11 5.96 -14.07 21.54
C ILE A 11 4.81 -13.09 21.76
N LYS A 12 5.03 -11.82 21.39
CA LYS A 12 4.05 -10.74 21.56
C LYS A 12 2.88 -10.82 20.59
N TRP A 13 3.14 -11.25 19.35
CA TRP A 13 2.16 -11.29 18.27
C TRP A 13 1.96 -12.72 17.78
N ASN A 14 0.74 -13.03 17.32
CA ASN A 14 0.44 -14.33 16.71
C ASN A 14 1.03 -14.37 15.30
N PRO A 15 2.07 -15.19 15.02
CA PRO A 15 2.76 -15.19 13.73
C PRO A 15 1.90 -15.73 12.58
N PHE A 16 0.78 -16.41 12.89
CA PHE A 16 -0.15 -16.95 11.90
C PHE A 16 -1.35 -16.03 11.64
N SER A 17 -1.42 -14.87 12.31
CA SER A 17 -2.47 -13.91 12.05
C SER A 17 -2.14 -13.12 10.77
N PRO A 18 -3.13 -12.89 9.87
CA PRO A 18 -2.93 -11.96 8.77
C PRO A 18 -2.73 -10.52 9.27
N ASP A 19 -3.14 -10.20 10.50
CA ASP A 19 -3.12 -8.85 11.07
C ASP A 19 -1.87 -8.59 11.93
N VAL A 20 -0.80 -9.37 11.75
CA VAL A 20 0.50 -9.08 12.38
C VAL A 20 0.94 -7.67 11.99
N PRO A 21 1.28 -6.80 12.94
CA PRO A 21 1.54 -5.40 12.63
C PRO A 21 2.89 -5.24 11.90
N PRO A 22 3.07 -4.18 11.08
CA PRO A 22 4.24 -4.01 10.23
C PRO A 22 5.58 -4.08 10.96
N GLU A 23 5.66 -3.56 12.18
CA GLU A 23 6.86 -3.58 13.02
C GLU A 23 7.29 -4.98 13.47
N ALA A 24 6.35 -5.94 13.45
CA ALA A 24 6.60 -7.34 13.78
C ALA A 24 6.95 -8.18 12.54
N LEU A 25 6.90 -7.62 11.34
CA LEU A 25 7.28 -8.31 10.11
C LEU A 25 8.79 -8.38 9.98
N MET A 26 9.30 -9.56 9.61
CA MET A 26 10.73 -9.77 9.38
C MET A 26 11.25 -8.84 8.28
N LYS A 27 12.22 -7.98 8.62
CA LYS A 27 12.94 -7.13 7.67
C LYS A 27 14.19 -7.86 7.19
N THR A 28 14.40 -7.86 5.89
CA THR A 28 15.60 -8.40 5.24
C THR A 28 16.29 -7.26 4.49
N SER A 29 17.60 -7.36 4.26
CA SER A 29 18.32 -6.35 3.46
C SER A 29 17.71 -6.18 2.06
N ARG A 30 17.16 -7.26 1.49
CA ARG A 30 16.49 -7.22 0.19
C ARG A 30 15.13 -6.49 0.23
N SER A 31 14.34 -6.69 1.28
CA SER A 31 13.06 -5.98 1.43
C SER A 31 13.27 -4.50 1.73
N GLU A 32 14.27 -4.17 2.54
CA GLU A 32 14.64 -2.79 2.87
C GLU A 32 15.16 -2.05 1.62
N HIS A 33 16.11 -2.66 0.90
CA HIS A 33 16.61 -2.11 -0.35
C HIS A 33 15.50 -1.96 -1.40
N PHE A 34 14.53 -2.88 -1.44
CA PHE A 34 13.35 -2.72 -2.28
C PHE A 34 12.54 -1.48 -1.89
N CYS A 35 12.20 -1.30 -0.60
CA CYS A 35 11.43 -0.13 -0.13
C CYS A 35 12.14 1.19 -0.46
N TRP A 36 13.45 1.25 -0.20
CA TRP A 36 14.27 2.42 -0.53
C TRP A 36 14.24 2.75 -2.02
N ARG A 37 14.37 1.75 -2.90
CA ARG A 37 14.27 1.99 -4.36
C ARG A 37 12.91 2.52 -4.79
N VAL A 38 11.82 2.03 -4.17
CA VAL A 38 10.47 2.52 -4.49
C VAL A 38 10.30 3.96 -4.02
N GLU A 39 10.81 4.31 -2.85
CA GLU A 39 10.83 5.70 -2.38
C GLU A 39 11.53 6.63 -3.37
N GLN A 40 12.69 6.25 -3.90
CA GLN A 40 13.40 7.07 -4.90
C GLN A 40 12.59 7.28 -6.19
N GLN A 41 11.64 6.41 -6.50
CA GLN A 41 10.82 6.46 -7.71
C GLN A 41 9.43 7.08 -7.47
N VAL A 42 9.05 7.32 -6.21
CA VAL A 42 7.67 7.75 -5.87
C VAL A 42 7.32 9.10 -6.50
N GLN A 43 8.31 9.98 -6.67
CA GLN A 43 8.13 11.32 -7.25
C GLN A 43 7.99 11.30 -8.78
N GLU A 44 8.66 10.35 -9.46
CA GLU A 44 8.60 10.20 -10.91
C GLU A 44 7.30 9.48 -11.33
N GLY A 45 6.76 8.66 -10.43
CA GLY A 45 5.61 7.79 -10.70
C GLY A 45 5.98 6.56 -11.52
N GLY A 46 5.04 5.63 -11.67
CA GLY A 46 5.26 4.41 -12.45
C GLY A 46 4.50 3.21 -11.91
N PHE A 47 4.90 2.02 -12.37
CA PHE A 47 4.32 0.76 -11.95
C PHE A 47 5.41 -0.22 -11.54
N ILE A 48 5.14 -0.99 -10.49
CA ILE A 48 6.05 -2.03 -10.00
C ILE A 48 5.28 -3.35 -9.99
N LEU A 49 5.90 -4.38 -10.57
CA LEU A 49 5.37 -5.74 -10.55
C LEU A 49 6.23 -6.62 -9.65
N VAL A 50 5.63 -7.16 -8.60
CA VAL A 50 6.30 -8.10 -7.66
C VAL A 50 5.89 -9.53 -8.02
N ILE A 51 6.85 -10.32 -8.49
CA ILE A 51 6.65 -11.71 -8.93
C ILE A 51 7.39 -12.67 -7.99
N GLY A 52 6.85 -13.88 -7.84
CA GLY A 52 7.45 -14.97 -7.08
C GLY A 52 6.42 -16.05 -6.79
N ASP A 53 6.88 -17.20 -6.32
CA ASP A 53 6.01 -18.35 -6.04
C ASP A 53 5.01 -18.07 -4.90
N PRO A 54 3.88 -18.79 -4.82
CA PRO A 54 2.99 -18.71 -3.67
C PRO A 54 3.74 -18.92 -2.34
N GLY A 55 3.41 -18.12 -1.31
CA GLY A 55 4.05 -18.23 0.00
C GLY A 55 5.43 -17.57 0.16
N THR A 56 5.99 -16.96 -0.89
CA THR A 56 7.31 -16.26 -0.84
C THR A 56 7.32 -14.89 -0.15
N GLY A 57 6.21 -14.49 0.48
CA GLY A 57 6.14 -13.23 1.23
C GLY A 57 5.83 -11.98 0.40
N LYS A 58 5.36 -12.09 -0.85
CA LYS A 58 4.98 -10.93 -1.68
C LYS A 58 4.00 -9.96 -0.98
N SER A 59 2.93 -10.49 -0.37
CA SER A 59 1.96 -9.67 0.36
C SER A 59 2.55 -9.02 1.61
N ILE A 60 3.49 -9.71 2.27
CA ILE A 60 4.23 -9.15 3.42
C ILE A 60 5.14 -8.01 2.97
N LEU A 61 5.85 -8.17 1.86
CA LEU A 61 6.68 -7.12 1.27
C LEU A 61 5.86 -5.88 0.90
N LEU A 62 4.68 -6.05 0.28
CA LEU A 62 3.81 -4.92 -0.05
C LEU A 62 3.24 -4.22 1.20
N ARG A 63 2.99 -4.96 2.28
CA ARG A 63 2.59 -4.36 3.57
C ARG A 63 3.73 -3.57 4.22
N GLN A 64 4.96 -4.08 4.16
CA GLN A 64 6.15 -3.35 4.59
C GLN A 64 6.34 -2.07 3.76
N LEU A 65 6.19 -2.17 2.44
CA LEU A 65 6.28 -1.02 1.55
C LEU A 65 5.19 0.02 1.87
N ALA A 66 3.93 -0.41 2.03
CA ALA A 66 2.83 0.51 2.34
C ALA A 66 3.06 1.24 3.67
N HIS A 67 3.56 0.55 4.69
CA HIS A 67 3.93 1.17 5.95
C HIS A 67 5.09 2.16 5.80
N TYR A 68 6.17 1.74 5.10
CA TYR A 68 7.35 2.57 4.87
C TYR A 68 7.03 3.85 4.10
N LEU A 69 6.25 3.77 3.02
CA LEU A 69 5.83 4.93 2.23
C LEU A 69 4.81 5.80 2.99
N GLY A 70 4.01 5.21 3.88
CA GLY A 70 3.03 5.94 4.69
C GLY A 70 3.66 6.85 5.75
N ASP A 71 4.92 6.60 6.11
CA ASP A 71 5.69 7.45 7.01
C ASP A 71 6.38 8.62 6.28
N LEU A 72 6.34 8.65 4.94
CA LEU A 72 6.94 9.74 4.15
C LEU A 72 6.03 10.98 4.14
N PRO A 73 6.61 12.19 4.27
CA PRO A 73 5.85 13.42 4.14
C PRO A 73 5.35 13.58 2.69
N ASP A 74 4.18 14.22 2.54
CA ASP A 74 3.55 14.51 1.26
C ASP A 74 3.22 13.27 0.38
N VAL A 75 3.23 12.06 0.96
CA VAL A 75 2.84 10.81 0.28
C VAL A 75 1.54 10.26 0.88
N VAL A 76 0.57 9.97 0.03
CA VAL A 76 -0.66 9.27 0.42
C VAL A 76 -0.63 7.86 -0.14
N VAL A 77 -0.76 6.87 0.74
CA VAL A 77 -0.74 5.44 0.38
C VAL A 77 -2.14 4.85 0.48
N GLY A 78 -2.64 4.32 -0.64
CA GLY A 78 -3.90 3.56 -0.69
C GLY A 78 -3.64 2.08 -0.95
N VAL A 79 -4.29 1.20 -0.19
CA VAL A 79 -4.22 -0.26 -0.38
C VAL A 79 -5.56 -0.75 -0.90
N LEU A 80 -5.56 -1.32 -2.11
CA LEU A 80 -6.74 -1.98 -2.67
C LEU A 80 -6.89 -3.37 -2.05
N SER A 81 -8.02 -3.59 -1.39
CA SER A 81 -8.28 -4.80 -0.61
C SER A 81 -8.99 -5.88 -1.41
N ARG A 82 -9.63 -5.51 -2.54
CA ARG A 82 -10.48 -6.39 -3.34
C ARG A 82 -9.84 -6.73 -4.68
N PRO A 83 -9.18 -7.88 -4.82
CA PRO A 83 -8.45 -8.26 -6.04
C PRO A 83 -9.37 -8.54 -7.23
N GLN A 84 -10.64 -8.91 -6.98
CA GLN A 84 -11.65 -9.17 -8.01
C GLN A 84 -12.77 -8.15 -7.87
N SER A 85 -12.55 -6.97 -8.41
CA SER A 85 -13.53 -5.89 -8.42
C SER A 85 -13.99 -5.64 -9.85
N ALA A 86 -15.29 -5.44 -10.06
CA ALA A 86 -15.75 -4.85 -11.30
C ALA A 86 -15.10 -3.46 -11.47
N VAL A 87 -14.87 -3.03 -12.71
CA VAL A 87 -14.20 -1.74 -12.99
C VAL A 87 -14.87 -0.58 -12.27
N GLY A 88 -16.20 -0.60 -12.13
CA GLY A 88 -16.92 0.44 -11.40
C GLY A 88 -16.63 0.48 -9.91
N ASP A 89 -16.53 -0.68 -9.27
CA ASP A 89 -16.20 -0.79 -7.84
C ASP A 89 -14.73 -0.44 -7.57
N PHE A 90 -13.83 -0.76 -8.49
CA PHE A 90 -12.44 -0.32 -8.44
C PHE A 90 -12.32 1.21 -8.38
N TYR A 91 -13.04 1.93 -9.24
CA TYR A 91 -13.02 3.41 -9.20
C TYR A 91 -13.64 3.97 -7.92
N ARG A 92 -14.68 3.32 -7.37
CA ARG A 92 -15.28 3.73 -6.10
C ARG A 92 -14.31 3.52 -4.93
N GLU A 93 -13.62 2.38 -4.87
CA GLU A 93 -12.61 2.10 -3.84
C GLU A 93 -11.44 3.10 -3.94
N LEU A 94 -10.94 3.38 -5.15
CA LEU A 94 -9.93 4.43 -5.35
C LEU A 94 -10.41 5.80 -4.87
N GLY A 95 -11.65 6.17 -5.20
CA GLY A 95 -12.22 7.44 -4.77
C GLY A 95 -12.30 7.55 -3.25
N GLN A 96 -12.69 6.47 -2.58
CA GLN A 96 -12.72 6.39 -1.11
C GLN A 96 -11.31 6.48 -0.50
N LEU A 97 -10.34 5.76 -1.07
CA LEU A 97 -8.96 5.73 -0.56
C LEU A 97 -8.27 7.10 -0.61
N PHE A 98 -8.55 7.89 -1.64
CA PHE A 98 -7.92 9.19 -1.84
C PHE A 98 -8.84 10.40 -1.62
N GLY A 99 -10.04 10.18 -1.06
CA GLY A 99 -10.98 11.26 -0.74
C GLY A 99 -11.54 12.01 -1.97
N VAL A 100 -11.57 11.38 -3.15
CA VAL A 100 -12.07 12.00 -4.38
C VAL A 100 -13.37 11.32 -4.81
N PRO A 101 -14.45 12.06 -5.12
CA PRO A 101 -15.71 11.47 -5.57
C PRO A 101 -15.57 10.91 -7.00
N LEU A 102 -14.98 9.72 -7.13
CA LEU A 102 -14.88 8.98 -8.38
C LEU A 102 -16.14 8.14 -8.57
N SER A 103 -16.82 8.32 -9.71
CA SER A 103 -17.93 7.47 -10.13
C SER A 103 -17.68 6.91 -11.54
N PRO A 104 -18.23 5.73 -11.88
CA PRO A 104 -18.09 5.15 -13.21
C PRO A 104 -18.63 6.06 -14.33
N ALA A 105 -19.62 6.92 -14.01
CA ALA A 105 -20.21 7.89 -14.93
C ALA A 105 -19.38 9.17 -15.08
N ASN A 106 -18.47 9.46 -14.13
CA ASN A 106 -17.61 10.65 -14.14
C ASN A 106 -16.12 10.28 -14.11
N ARG A 107 -15.70 9.29 -14.92
CA ARG A 107 -14.30 8.84 -14.94
C ARG A 107 -13.34 9.97 -15.28
N TYR A 108 -13.63 10.73 -16.33
CA TYR A 108 -12.75 11.82 -16.77
C TYR A 108 -12.79 13.03 -15.83
N GLY A 109 -13.98 13.48 -15.42
CA GLY A 109 -14.11 14.61 -14.49
C GLY A 109 -13.59 14.29 -13.09
N GLY A 110 -13.80 13.06 -12.61
CA GLY A 110 -13.23 12.56 -11.36
C GLY A 110 -11.71 12.43 -11.43
N PHE A 111 -11.16 11.92 -12.53
CA PHE A 111 -9.70 11.90 -12.77
C PHE A 111 -9.10 13.31 -12.81
N LYS A 112 -9.78 14.26 -13.47
CA LYS A 112 -9.36 15.67 -13.50
C LYS A 112 -9.35 16.27 -12.09
N ALA A 113 -10.43 16.08 -11.33
CA ALA A 113 -10.52 16.55 -9.94
C ALA A 113 -9.44 15.92 -9.04
N TYR A 114 -9.16 14.62 -9.21
CA TYR A 114 -8.07 13.95 -8.50
C TYR A 114 -6.72 14.60 -8.80
N ARG A 115 -6.42 14.85 -10.08
CA ARG A 115 -5.19 15.53 -10.49
C ARG A 115 -5.13 16.96 -9.97
N GLU A 116 -6.21 17.72 -10.01
CA GLU A 116 -6.21 19.09 -9.47
C GLU A 116 -5.99 19.10 -7.95
N HIS A 117 -6.52 18.11 -7.23
CA HIS A 117 -6.39 17.99 -5.78
C HIS A 117 -5.00 17.50 -5.33
N HIS A 118 -4.39 16.56 -6.05
CA HIS A 118 -3.12 15.90 -5.65
C HIS A 118 -1.91 16.29 -6.51
N VAL A 119 -2.12 16.90 -7.67
CA VAL A 119 -1.09 17.37 -8.61
C VAL A 119 -1.24 18.88 -8.79
N SER A 120 -0.97 19.64 -7.72
CA SER A 120 -0.80 21.10 -7.84
C SER A 120 0.67 21.41 -8.22
N PRO A 121 0.94 22.43 -9.06
CA PRO A 121 2.18 22.55 -9.80
C PRO A 121 3.33 23.07 -8.91
N ARG A 122 4.20 22.18 -8.44
CA ARG A 122 5.53 22.55 -7.93
C ARG A 122 6.59 22.37 -9.00
N THR A 123 6.48 23.12 -10.10
CA THR A 123 7.62 23.49 -10.96
C THR A 123 7.29 24.77 -11.73
N ALA A 124 7.42 25.90 -11.04
CA ALA A 124 7.56 27.21 -11.66
C ALA A 124 8.56 28.01 -10.81
N VAL A 125 9.83 27.62 -10.91
CA VAL A 125 11.01 28.49 -10.76
C VAL A 125 12.03 28.00 -11.77
#